data_AF-A0A0N7Z494-F1
#
_entry.id   AF-A0A0N7Z494-F1
#
_cell.length_a   1.000
_cell.length_b   1.000
_cell.length_c   1.000
_cell.angle_alpha   90.00
_cell.angle_beta   90.00
_cell.angle_gamma   90.00
#
_symmetry.space_group_name_H-M   'P 1'
#
loop_
_entity.id
_entity.type
_entity.pdbx_description
1 polymer ?
#
loop_
_entity_poly.entity_id
_entity_poly.type
_entity_poly.pdbx_seq_one_letter_code
_entity_poly.pdbx_strand_id
1 'polypeptide(L)'
;MNLSPALEREIREIASLQGISPEDFISQTLLEKISSLKQQAQKPSELPSSHLREKDGILVFDTDSLEHIDFNLLIQQSREDCDQE
;
A
#
# COMPACT_ATOMS: atom_id res chain seq x y z
N MET A 1 25.86 18.17 -15.09
CA MET A 1 25.55 17.28 -13.94
C MET A 1 26.60 16.18 -13.92
N ASN A 2 27.11 15.75 -12.76
CA ASN A 2 28.06 14.62 -12.68
C ASN A 2 27.28 13.30 -12.62
N LEU A 3 26.94 12.76 -13.79
CA LEU A 3 26.32 11.45 -13.93
C LEU A 3 27.40 10.41 -14.29
N SER A 4 27.14 9.13 -14.02
CA SER A 4 28.06 8.09 -14.50
C SER A 4 28.04 8.08 -16.05
N PRO A 5 29.17 7.79 -16.71
CA PRO A 5 29.24 7.78 -18.17
C PRO A 5 28.25 6.82 -18.84
N ALA A 6 27.91 5.72 -18.16
CA ALA A 6 26.89 4.78 -18.61
C ALA A 6 25.49 5.41 -18.58
N LEU A 7 25.11 6.04 -17.46
CA LEU A 7 23.81 6.68 -17.31
C LEU A 7 23.64 7.86 -18.27
N GLU A 8 24.69 8.64 -18.51
CA GLU A 8 24.64 9.78 -19.43
C GLU A 8 24.42 9.33 -20.90
N ARG A 9 24.92 8.14 -21.26
CA ARG A 9 24.69 7.55 -22.58
C ARG A 9 23.22 7.12 -22.75
N GLU A 10 22.69 6.38 -21.79
CA GLU A 10 21.30 5.92 -21.78
C GLU A 10 20.32 7.10 -21.84
N ILE A 11 20.56 8.14 -21.04
CA ILE A 11 19.73 9.35 -21.04
C ILE A 11 19.72 10.02 -22.42
N ARG A 12 20.89 10.15 -23.06
CA ARG A 12 20.97 10.76 -24.40
C ARG A 12 20.24 9.94 -25.46
N GLU A 13 20.38 8.62 -25.41
CA GLU A 13 19.69 7.71 -26.33
C GLU A 13 18.17 7.83 -26.17
N ILE A 14 17.66 7.69 -24.95
CA ILE A 14 16.22 7.75 -24.67
C ILE A 14 15.65 9.13 -24.97
N ALA A 15 16.34 10.21 -24.59
CA ALA A 15 15.91 11.57 -24.89
C ALA A 15 15.83 11.81 -26.41
N SER A 16 16.79 11.27 -27.18
CA SER A 16 16.76 11.35 -28.64
C SER A 16 15.57 10.60 -29.26
N LEU A 17 15.22 9.42 -28.72
CA LEU A 17 14.05 8.64 -29.16
C LEU A 17 12.73 9.35 -28.87
N GLN A 18 12.68 10.14 -27.79
CA GLN A 18 11.51 10.93 -27.40
C GLN A 18 11.47 12.33 -28.02
N GLY A 19 12.54 12.74 -28.72
CA GLY A 19 12.65 14.06 -29.34
C GLY A 19 12.79 15.22 -28.35
N ILE A 20 13.29 14.96 -27.14
CA ILE A 20 13.45 15.94 -26.06
C ILE A 20 14.92 16.13 -25.69
N SER A 21 15.24 17.20 -24.95
CA SER A 21 16.59 17.39 -24.44
C SER A 21 16.88 16.39 -23.30
N PRO A 22 18.15 15.96 -23.12
CA PRO A 22 18.57 15.17 -21.96
C PRO A 22 18.15 15.80 -20.62
N GLU A 23 18.21 17.12 -20.51
CA GLU A 23 17.83 17.89 -19.33
C GLU A 23 16.32 17.83 -19.06
N ASP A 24 15.50 17.91 -20.11
CA ASP A 24 14.05 17.77 -20.00
C ASP A 24 13.65 16.36 -19.61
N PHE A 25 14.31 15.34 -20.19
CA PHE A 25 14.09 13.94 -19.82
C PHE A 25 14.37 13.72 -18.33
N ILE A 26 15.51 14.22 -17.83
CA ILE A 26 15.86 14.10 -16.41
C ILE A 26 14.81 14.79 -15.54
N SER A 27 14.39 15.99 -15.90
CA SER A 27 13.43 16.78 -15.12
C SER A 27 12.06 16.10 -15.05
N GLN A 28 11.55 15.61 -16.18
CA GLN A 28 10.28 14.88 -16.26
C GLN A 28 10.35 13.56 -15.49
N THR A 29 11.42 12.78 -15.67
CA THR A 29 11.63 11.51 -14.97
C THR A 29 11.67 11.73 -13.45
N LEU A 30 12.38 12.76 -12.98
CA LEU A 30 12.42 13.09 -11.56
C LEU A 30 11.05 13.53 -11.04
N LEU A 31 10.31 14.34 -11.81
CA LEU A 31 8.95 14.75 -11.44
C LEU A 31 8.03 13.55 -11.28
N GLU A 32 8.05 12.62 -12.25
CA GLU A 32 7.25 11.40 -12.24
C GLU A 32 7.64 10.47 -11.08
N LYS A 33 8.95 10.35 -10.81
CA LYS A 33 9.44 9.55 -9.69
C LYS A 33 9.01 10.15 -8.35
N ILE A 34 9.10 11.47 -8.20
CA ILE A 34 8.65 12.19 -7.00
C ILE A 34 7.13 12.03 -6.82
N SER A 35 6.33 12.19 -7.89
CA SER A 35 4.88 11.98 -7.80
C SER A 35 4.53 10.55 -7.44
N SER A 36 5.23 9.56 -8.02
CA SER A 36 5.02 8.14 -7.70
C SER A 36 5.38 7.83 -6.24
N LEU A 37 6.49 8.36 -5.74
CA LEU A 37 6.90 8.20 -4.35
C LEU A 37 5.94 8.90 -3.38
N LYS A 38 5.43 10.09 -3.75
CA LYS A 38 4.38 10.77 -2.99
C LYS A 38 3.09 9.97 -2.98
N GLN A 39 2.67 9.41 -4.10
CA GLN A 39 1.51 8.53 -4.16
C GLN A 39 1.71 7.25 -3.34
N GLN A 40 2.91 6.67 -3.32
CA GLN A 40 3.22 5.54 -2.43
C GLN A 40 3.19 5.95 -0.95
N ALA A 41 3.70 7.13 -0.61
CA ALA A 41 3.68 7.65 0.76
C ALA A 41 2.27 8.10 1.20
N GLN A 42 1.40 8.46 0.25
CA GLN A 42 0.01 8.90 0.49
C GLN A 42 -1.01 7.78 0.29
N LYS A 43 -0.63 6.60 -0.22
CA LYS A 43 -1.44 5.40 -0.08
C LYS A 43 -1.28 4.91 1.35
N PRO A 44 -2.25 5.13 2.27
CA PRO A 44 -2.43 4.15 3.32
C PRO A 44 -2.58 2.82 2.58
N SER A 45 -1.85 1.80 3.01
CA SER A 45 -1.89 0.47 2.43
C SER A 45 -3.33 0.10 2.07
N GLU A 46 -3.69 0.20 0.78
CA GLU A 46 -4.93 -0.35 0.24
C GLU A 46 -4.73 -1.87 0.12
N LEU A 47 -4.39 -2.50 1.24
CA LEU A 47 -4.77 -3.87 1.48
C LEU A 47 -6.29 -3.88 1.54
N PRO A 48 -6.96 -4.85 0.89
CA PRO A 48 -8.42 -4.94 0.93
C PRO A 48 -8.86 -4.96 2.38
N SER A 49 -9.52 -3.89 2.85
CA SER A 49 -10.25 -3.75 4.12
C SER A 49 -9.82 -4.76 5.19
N SER A 50 -8.52 -4.79 5.46
CA SER A 50 -7.96 -5.69 6.45
C SER A 50 -8.20 -4.99 7.75
N HIS A 51 -9.24 -5.42 8.47
CA HIS A 51 -9.46 -5.00 9.84
C HIS A 51 -8.21 -5.23 10.71
N LEU A 52 -7.26 -6.06 10.25
CA LEU A 52 -5.96 -6.27 10.87
C LEU A 52 -4.98 -5.11 10.62
N ARG A 53 -4.48 -4.52 11.72
CA ARG A 53 -3.51 -3.43 11.79
C ARG A 53 -2.51 -3.64 12.92
N GLU A 54 -1.32 -3.07 12.82
CA GLU A 54 -0.38 -3.02 13.95
C GLU A 54 -0.67 -1.79 14.83
N LYS A 55 -0.71 -1.97 16.15
CA LYS A 55 -0.80 -0.89 17.14
C LYS A 55 0.12 -1.23 18.31
N ASP A 56 1.11 -0.38 18.57
CA ASP A 56 2.07 -0.52 19.67
C ASP A 56 2.81 -1.88 19.69
N GLY A 57 3.17 -2.42 18.51
CA GLY A 57 3.81 -3.73 18.36
C GLY A 57 2.87 -4.93 18.47
N ILE A 58 1.55 -4.69 18.53
CA ILE A 58 0.51 -5.72 18.64
C ILE A 58 -0.32 -5.72 17.36
N LEU A 59 -0.60 -6.91 16.82
CA LEU A 59 -1.57 -7.09 15.74
C LEU A 59 -2.99 -7.00 16.32
N VAL A 60 -3.75 -6.01 15.85
CA VAL A 60 -5.09 -5.67 16.30
C VAL A 60 -6.06 -5.83 15.14
N PHE A 61 -7.24 -6.41 15.39
CA PHE A 61 -8.37 -6.40 14.47
C PHE A 61 -9.36 -5.31 14.90
N ASP A 62 -9.68 -4.38 14.00
CA ASP A 62 -10.77 -3.41 14.19
C ASP A 62 -12.11 -4.11 13.92
N THR A 63 -12.90 -4.42 14.94
CA THR A 63 -14.24 -5.02 14.78
C THR A 63 -15.32 -4.05 15.23
N ASP A 64 -16.55 -4.28 14.78
CA ASP A 64 -17.72 -3.60 15.35
C ASP A 64 -17.85 -3.93 16.84
N SER A 65 -18.53 -3.04 17.59
CA SER A 65 -18.76 -3.24 19.03
C SER A 65 -19.67 -4.45 19.26
N LEU A 66 -19.23 -5.33 20.16
CA LEU A 66 -19.99 -6.53 20.57
C LEU A 66 -20.97 -6.26 21.70
N GLU A 67 -21.23 -5.00 22.08
CA GLU A 67 -22.14 -4.64 23.18
C GLU A 67 -23.56 -5.17 23.02
N HIS A 68 -23.97 -5.47 21.78
CA HIS A 68 -25.28 -6.01 21.44
C HIS A 68 -25.34 -7.55 21.46
N ILE A 69 -24.21 -8.23 21.66
CA ILE A 69 -24.13 -9.69 21.67
C ILE A 69 -24.37 -10.22 23.08
N ASP A 70 -25.40 -11.05 23.24
CA ASP A 70 -25.59 -11.85 24.44
C ASP A 70 -24.76 -13.14 24.34
N PHE A 71 -23.59 -13.13 24.97
CA PHE A 71 -22.69 -14.28 24.97
C PHE A 71 -23.28 -15.52 25.64
N ASN A 72 -24.19 -15.37 26.61
CA ASN A 72 -24.80 -16.53 27.27
C ASN A 72 -25.74 -17.25 26.31
N LEU A 73 -26.55 -16.48 25.57
CA LEU A 73 -27.44 -17.03 24.55
C LEU A 73 -26.62 -17.69 23.43
N LEU A 74 -25.54 -17.03 22.97
CA LEU A 74 -24.67 -17.57 21.92
C LEU A 74 -24.02 -18.91 22.33
N ILE A 75 -23.53 -19.00 23.57
CA ILE A 75 -22.94 -20.24 24.11
C ILE A 75 -24.00 -21.33 24.23
N GLN A 76 -25.21 -20.99 24.64
CA GLN A 76 -26.30 -21.95 24.75
C GLN A 76 -26.67 -22.52 23.38
N GLN A 77 -26.83 -21.67 22.37
CA GLN A 77 -27.08 -22.09 20.98
C GLN A 77 -25.98 -23.00 20.45
N SER A 78 -24.71 -22.64 20.67
CA SER A 78 -23.57 -23.45 20.22
C SER A 78 -23.52 -24.85 20.86
N ARG A 79 -24.03 -25.01 22.08
CA ARG A 79 -24.11 -26.33 22.74
C ARG A 79 -25.25 -27.16 22.20
N GLU A 80 -26.41 -26.53 21.99
CA GLU A 80 -27.58 -27.18 21.40
C GLU A 80 -27.29 -27.67 19.98
N ASP A 81 -26.54 -26.90 19.19
CA ASP A 81 -26.10 -27.30 17.84
C ASP A 81 -25.10 -28.48 17.88
N CYS A 82 -24.22 -28.53 18.89
CA CYS A 82 -23.24 -29.61 19.06
C CYS A 82 -23.89 -30.94 19.50
N ASP A 83 -25.02 -30.89 20.20
CA ASP A 83 -25.77 -32.07 20.64
C ASP A 83 -26.71 -32.62 19.54
N GLN A 84 -26.86 -31.92 18.40
CA GLN A 84 -27.70 -32.33 17.26
C GLN A 84 -26.93 -33.02 16.12
N GLU A 85 -25.60 -33.13 16.22
CA GLU A 85 -24.73 -33.85 15.27
C GLU A 85 -24.39 -35.27 15.78
#